data_AF-L8TUT2-F1
#
_entry.id   AF-L8TUT2-F1
#
_cell.length_a   1.000
_cell.length_b   1.000
_cell.length_c   1.000
_cell.angle_alpha   90.00
_cell.angle_beta   90.00
_cell.angle_gamma   90.00
#
_symmetry.space_group_name_H-M   'P 1'
#
loop_
_entity.id
_entity.type
_entity.pdbx_description
1 polymer ?
#
loop_
_entity_poly.entity_id
_entity_poly.type
_entity_poly.pdbx_seq_one_letter_code
_entity_poly.pdbx_strand_id
1 'polypeptide(L)' 'MGYGAGPVRLEGVIDRVGRDYFDLAAVVPGEPRRSVHVTGVSSIPFAALAAIRSPLLRDM' A
#
# COMPACT_ATOMS: atom_id res chain seq x y z
N MET A 1 -26.44 -7.70 1.12
CA MET A 1 -25.91 -7.39 -0.23
C MET A 1 -24.51 -6.85 -0.06
N GLY A 2 -23.51 -7.74 0.04
CA GLY A 2 -22.10 -7.33 0.11
C GLY A 2 -21.54 -7.41 -1.30
N TYR A 3 -21.17 -6.26 -1.88
CA TYR A 3 -20.29 -6.27 -3.04
C TYR A 3 -18.93 -6.73 -2.54
N GLY A 4 -18.71 -8.05 -2.53
CA GLY A 4 -17.38 -8.61 -2.46
C GLY A 4 -16.66 -8.27 -3.74
N ALA A 5 -16.26 -7.01 -3.89
CA ALA A 5 -15.19 -6.67 -4.81
C ALA A 5 -14.05 -7.60 -4.43
N GLY A 6 -13.59 -8.40 -5.39
CA GLY A 6 -12.46 -9.29 -5.18
C GLY A 6 -11.25 -8.52 -4.65
N PRO A 7 -10.19 -9.24 -4.26
CA PRO A 7 -9.00 -8.61 -3.68
C PRO A 7 -8.55 -7.39 -4.49
N VAL A 8 -8.50 -6.22 -3.84
CA VAL A 8 -8.05 -4.97 -4.45
C VAL A 8 -6.53 -4.90 -4.35
N ARG A 9 -5.88 -4.60 -5.48
CA ARG A 9 -4.45 -4.35 -5.50
C ARG A 9 -4.17 -2.89 -5.22
N LEU A 10 -3.32 -2.64 -4.22
CA LEU A 10 -2.83 -1.31 -3.87
C LEU A 10 -1.31 -1.25 -4.11
N GLU A 11 -0.83 -0.09 -4.54
CA GLU A 11 0.58 0.21 -4.76
C GLU A 11 0.95 1.48 -4.01
N GLY A 12 2.10 1.46 -3.35
CA GLY A 12 2.50 2.56 -2.48
C GLY A 12 3.68 2.19 -1.58
N VAL A 13 3.92 3.04 -0.59
CA VAL A 13 4.97 2.86 0.41
C VAL A 13 4.33 2.58 1.76
N ILE A 14 4.94 1.65 2.52
CA ILE A 14 4.54 1.37 3.89
C ILE A 14 5.11 2.46 4.79
N ASP A 15 4.23 3.20 5.45
CA ASP A 15 4.59 4.39 6.22
C ASP A 15 4.67 4.14 7.71
N ARG A 16 3.69 3.40 8.24
CA ARG A 16 3.56 3.06 9.64
C ARG A 16 3.21 1.60 9.76
N VAL A 17 3.73 0.97 10.81
CA VAL A 17 3.41 -0.41 11.15
C VAL A 17 2.97 -0.43 12.60
N GLY A 18 1.71 -0.83 12.82
CA GLY A 18 1.15 -1.06 14.13
C GLY A 18 1.28 -2.53 14.54
N ARG A 19 0.58 -2.90 15.61
CA ARG A 19 0.58 -4.28 16.12
C ARG A 19 -0.02 -5.28 15.13
N ASP A 20 -1.04 -4.88 14.40
CA ASP A 20 -1.88 -5.74 13.56
C ASP A 20 -2.32 -5.08 12.25
N TYR A 21 -1.72 -3.94 11.90
CA TYR A 21 -2.01 -3.19 10.69
C TYR A 21 -0.77 -2.45 10.17
N PHE A 22 -0.86 -1.97 8.93
CA PHE A 22 0.06 -0.97 8.41
C PHE A 22 -0.68 0.10 7.60
N ASP A 23 -0.09 1.29 7.50
CA ASP A 23 -0.58 2.34 6.61
C ASP A 23 0.19 2.26 5.28
N LEU A 24 -0.54 2.21 4.18
CA LEU A 24 0.00 2.32 2.82
C LEU A 24 -0.29 3.71 2.27
N ALA A 25 0.76 4.48 2.00
CA ALA A 25 0.66 5.74 1.28
C ALA A 25 0.77 5.49 -0.22
N ALA A 26 -0.32 5.78 -0.94
CA ALA A 26 -0.31 5.80 -2.40
C ALA A 26 0.53 7.00 -2.86
N VAL A 27 1.48 6.74 -3.75
CA VAL A 27 2.33 7.77 -4.38
C VAL A 27 2.12 7.75 -5.88
N VAL A 28 2.40 8.87 -6.53
CA VAL A 28 2.46 8.92 -7.99
C VAL A 28 3.49 7.91 -8.50
N PRO A 29 3.15 7.01 -9.44
CA PRO A 29 4.09 6.03 -9.97
C PRO A 29 5.37 6.68 -10.50
N GLY A 30 6.53 6.13 -10.13
CA GLY A 30 7.84 6.65 -10.53
C GLY A 30 8.35 7.83 -9.70
N GLU A 31 7.54 8.39 -8.81
CA GLU A 31 7.98 9.47 -7.93
C GLU A 31 8.41 8.94 -6.56
N PRO A 32 9.50 9.49 -5.98
CA PRO A 32 9.86 9.19 -4.59
C PRO A 32 8.74 9.62 -3.65
N ARG A 33 8.55 8.87 -2.56
CA ARG A 33 7.62 9.25 -1.49
C ARG A 33 8.04 10.58 -0.86
N ARG A 34 7.32 11.64 -1.20
CA ARG A 34 7.32 12.95 -0.54
C ARG A 34 5.92 13.26 -0.05
N SER A 35 5.78 13.97 1.06
CA SER A 35 4.46 14.27 1.67
C SER A 35 3.49 14.94 0.69
N VAL A 36 4.00 15.73 -0.25
CA VAL A 36 3.23 16.43 -1.31
C VAL A 36 2.77 15.49 -2.43
N HIS A 37 3.40 14.33 -2.60
CA HIS A 37 3.08 13.37 -3.66
C HIS A 37 2.23 12.19 -3.16
N VAL A 38 1.77 12.24 -1.90
CA VAL A 38 0.85 11.26 -1.33
C VAL A 38 -0.57 11.59 -1.79
N THR A 39 -1.18 10.69 -2.55
CA THR A 39 -2.53 10.88 -3.11
C THR A 39 -3.63 10.23 -2.26
N GLY A 40 -3.23 9.38 -1.31
CA GLY A 40 -4.14 8.76 -0.36
C GLY A 40 -3.40 7.87 0.64
N VAL A 41 -4.07 7.59 1.76
CA VAL A 41 -3.57 6.67 2.80
C VAL A 41 -4.63 5.62 3.06
N SER A 42 -4.23 4.35 3.06
CA SER A 42 -5.09 3.22 3.42
C SER A 42 -4.49 2.46 4.60
N SER A 43 -5.25 2.32 5.68
CA SER A 43 -4.88 1.45 6.79
C SER A 43 -5.34 0.03 6.50
N ILE A 44 -4.40 -0.92 6.47
CA ILE A 44 -4.62 -2.31 6.06
C ILE A 44 -4.36 -3.22 7.27
N PRO A 45 -5.41 -3.85 7.85
CA PRO A 45 -5.24 -4.90 8.85
C PRO A 45 -4.50 -6.10 8.25
N PHE A 46 -3.59 -6.73 9.00
CA PHE A 46 -2.87 -7.92 8.54
C PHE A 46 -3.80 -9.07 8.21
N ALA A 47 -4.94 -9.18 8.92
CA ALA A 47 -5.94 -10.20 8.65
C ALA A 47 -6.64 -10.04 7.28
N ALA A 48 -6.61 -8.84 6.68
CA ALA A 48 -7.18 -8.58 5.37
C ALA A 48 -6.15 -8.68 4.22
N LEU A 49 -4.87 -8.90 4.56
CA LEU A 49 -3.78 -8.90 3.61
C LEU A 49 -3.64 -10.26 2.93
N ALA A 50 -3.88 -10.30 1.61
CA ALA A 50 -3.72 -11.52 0.83
C ALA A 50 -2.25 -11.83 0.47
N ALA A 51 -1.49 -10.81 0.08
CA ALA A 51 -0.08 -10.94 -0.31
C ALA A 51 0.64 -9.58 -0.31
N ILE A 52 1.98 -9.60 -0.18
CA ILE A 52 2.87 -8.45 -0.39
C ILE A 52 3.93 -8.81 -1.42
N ARG A 53 4.27 -7.85 -2.28
CA ARG A 53 5.49 -7.90 -3.10
C ARG A 53 6.23 -6.57 -2.97
N SER A 54 7.55 -6.61 -2.90
CA SER A 54 8.40 -5.45 -3.18
C SER A 54 8.82 -5.48 -4.65
N PRO A 55 8.94 -4.34 -5.34
CA PRO A 55 9.66 -4.32 -6.61
C PRO A 55 11.07 -4.87 -6.37
N LEU A 56 11.50 -5.84 -7.19
CA LEU A 56 12.87 -6.31 -7.18
C LEU A 56 13.78 -5.14 -7.53
N LEU A 57 14.82 -4.93 -6.74
CA LEU A 57 15.87 -3.94 -7.01
C LEU A 57 16.68 -4.40 -8.26
N ARG A 58 16.12 -4.23 -9.46
CA ARG A 58 16.77 -4.66 -10.73
C ARG A 58 17.01 -3.53 -11.72
N ASP A 59 16.61 -2.30 -11.40
CA ASP A 59 16.71 -1.15 -12.30
C ASP A 59 17.51 0.01 -11.68
N MET A 60 18.68 -0.28 -11.08
CA MET A 60 19.70 0.75 -10.77
C MET A 60 20.89 0.61 -11.70
#